data_AF-A0A7R9V7M3-F1
#
_entry.id   AF-A0A7R9V7M3-F1
#
_cell.length_a   1.000
_cell.length_b   1.000
_cell.length_c   1.000
_cell.angle_alpha   90.00
_cell.angle_beta   90.00
_cell.angle_gamma   90.00
#
_symmetry.space_group_name_H-M   'P 1'
#
loop_
_entity.id
_entity.type
_entity.pdbx_description
1 polymer ?
#
loop_
_entity_poly.entity_id
_entity_poly.type
_entity_poly.pdbx_seq_one_letter_code
_entity_poly.pdbx_strand_id
1 'polypeptide(L)'
;FEGEFVAGVPAGACQYTLVSHRTLRMDKFAGAHINDCGPTLRMRAEYLIPAGSGADPALDEDGNPVDDPDKPPLPAFPKYEGLGFRSAGLPTTMPNVAFPPPEGLVDGINNAPHGTVPIKGVPAFSVEAGLQPATVDA
;
A
#
# COMPACT_ATOMS: atom_id res chain seq x y z
N PHE A 1 -1.89 0.24 -1.66
CA PHE A 1 -0.76 0.67 -2.50
C PHE A 1 -0.40 -0.50 -3.36
N GLU A 2 -0.20 -0.27 -4.66
CA GLU A 2 0.24 -1.29 -5.61
C GLU A 2 1.35 -0.67 -6.45
N GLY A 3 2.46 -1.36 -6.68
CA GLY A 3 3.57 -0.80 -7.43
C GLY A 3 4.71 -1.79 -7.60
N GLU A 4 5.69 -1.35 -8.37
CA GLU A 4 6.93 -2.07 -8.60
C GLU A 4 7.86 -1.96 -7.38
N PHE A 5 8.63 -3.03 -7.15
CA PHE A 5 9.59 -3.12 -6.06
C PHE A 5 10.94 -3.63 -6.58
N VAL A 6 12.02 -3.01 -6.09
CA VAL A 6 13.41 -3.45 -6.31
C VAL A 6 14.00 -3.79 -4.95
N ALA A 7 14.42 -5.04 -4.75
CA ALA A 7 14.97 -5.55 -3.49
C ALA A 7 14.11 -5.21 -2.24
N GLY A 8 12.78 -5.22 -2.39
CA GLY A 8 11.82 -4.93 -1.31
C GLY A 8 11.54 -3.44 -1.06
N VAL A 9 12.17 -2.53 -1.81
CA VAL A 9 11.90 -1.08 -1.75
C VAL A 9 11.06 -0.66 -2.96
N PRO A 10 10.01 0.15 -2.79
CA PRO A 10 9.21 0.60 -3.91
C PRO A 10 10.06 1.46 -4.86
N ALA A 11 10.05 1.12 -6.15
CA ALA A 11 10.83 1.79 -7.18
C ALA A 11 10.18 1.54 -8.55
N GLY A 12 9.96 2.60 -9.32
CA GLY A 12 9.22 2.54 -10.57
C GLY A 12 7.74 2.88 -10.41
N ALA A 13 6.93 2.45 -11.36
CA ALA A 13 5.53 2.85 -11.47
C ALA A 13 4.68 2.30 -10.32
N CYS A 14 3.79 3.13 -9.78
CA CYS A 14 2.91 2.74 -8.69
C CYS A 14 1.56 3.48 -8.70
N GLN A 15 0.66 3.02 -7.85
CA GLN A 15 -0.64 3.64 -7.61
C GLN A 15 -1.08 3.56 -6.14
N TYR A 16 -1.73 4.63 -5.71
CA TYR A 16 -2.40 4.74 -4.41
C TYR A 16 -3.89 4.76 -4.63
N THR A 17 -4.61 3.81 -4.06
CA THR A 17 -6.07 3.86 -3.91
C THR A 17 -6.35 4.11 -2.43
N LEU A 18 -7.02 5.22 -2.12
CA LEU A 18 -7.29 5.64 -0.74
C LEU A 18 -8.73 6.13 -0.60
N VAL A 19 -9.31 5.83 0.56
CA VAL A 19 -10.65 6.30 0.96
C VAL A 19 -10.50 7.38 2.02
N SER A 20 -11.20 8.52 1.86
CA SER A 20 -11.23 9.57 2.88
C SER A 20 -12.10 9.17 4.08
N HIS A 21 -11.56 8.36 4.99
CA HIS A 21 -12.31 7.83 6.13
C HIS A 21 -12.71 8.91 7.17
N ARG A 22 -11.90 9.97 7.32
CA ARG A 22 -12.08 10.99 8.39
C ARG A 22 -13.39 11.76 8.29
N THR A 23 -13.92 11.94 7.08
CA THR A 23 -15.06 12.84 6.79
C THR A 23 -16.30 12.07 6.34
N LEU A 24 -16.34 10.74 6.55
CA LEU A 24 -17.46 9.90 6.10
C LEU A 24 -18.81 10.33 6.68
N ARG A 25 -18.81 10.78 7.94
CA ARG A 25 -20.00 11.17 8.72
C ARG A 25 -20.30 12.68 8.67
N MET A 26 -19.51 13.46 7.92
CA MET A 26 -19.76 14.89 7.75
C MET A 26 -20.70 15.14 6.57
N ASP A 27 -21.38 16.28 6.61
CA ASP A 27 -22.23 16.75 5.51
C ASP A 27 -21.43 16.83 4.21
N LYS A 28 -22.08 16.46 3.10
CA LYS A 28 -21.47 16.50 1.77
C LYS A 28 -21.51 17.93 1.24
N PHE A 29 -20.46 18.35 0.53
CA PHE A 29 -20.41 19.67 -0.09
C PHE A 29 -21.39 19.84 -1.26
N ALA A 30 -21.80 18.75 -1.93
CA ALA A 30 -22.71 18.80 -3.07
C ALA A 30 -23.79 17.73 -2.95
N GLY A 31 -25.02 18.09 -3.30
CA GLY A 31 -26.19 17.18 -3.20
C GLY A 31 -26.04 15.92 -4.05
N ALA A 32 -25.32 15.99 -5.17
CA ALA A 32 -25.02 14.82 -6.01
C ALA A 32 -24.26 13.74 -5.25
N HIS A 33 -23.39 14.10 -4.30
CA HIS A 33 -22.56 13.16 -3.55
C HIS A 33 -23.29 12.44 -2.41
N ILE A 34 -24.56 12.79 -2.15
CA ILE A 34 -25.37 12.12 -1.13
C ILE A 34 -25.71 10.68 -1.58
N ASN A 35 -25.86 10.47 -2.90
CA ASN A 35 -26.23 9.20 -3.50
C ASN A 35 -25.09 8.55 -4.30
N ASP A 36 -23.88 9.12 -4.25
CA ASP A 36 -22.74 8.73 -5.10
C ASP A 36 -21.86 7.63 -4.47
N CYS A 37 -21.02 7.04 -5.30
CA CYS A 37 -20.10 5.93 -5.08
C CYS A 37 -18.91 6.26 -4.14
N GLY A 38 -19.14 6.84 -2.96
CA GLY A 38 -18.14 7.02 -1.89
C GLY A 38 -16.88 7.87 -2.23
N PRO A 39 -16.10 8.28 -1.21
CA PRO A 39 -14.98 9.23 -1.39
C PRO A 39 -13.65 8.50 -1.65
N THR A 40 -13.61 7.65 -2.68
CA THR A 40 -12.43 6.84 -3.01
C THR A 40 -11.73 7.38 -4.25
N LEU A 41 -10.44 7.67 -4.11
CA LEU A 41 -9.60 8.20 -5.18
C LEU A 41 -8.42 7.26 -5.45
N ARG A 42 -8.02 7.19 -6.72
CA ARG A 42 -6.78 6.57 -7.16
C ARG A 42 -5.86 7.59 -7.81
N MET A 43 -4.61 7.60 -7.38
CA MET A 43 -3.54 8.43 -7.94
C MET A 43 -2.43 7.54 -8.47
N ARG A 44 -1.99 7.81 -9.71
CA ARG A 44 -0.78 7.20 -10.28
C ARG A 44 0.45 7.99 -9.87
N ALA A 45 1.53 7.28 -9.59
CA ALA A 45 2.78 7.87 -9.15
C ALA A 45 3.96 6.97 -9.53
N GLU A 46 5.14 7.39 -9.11
CA GLU A 46 6.39 6.67 -9.29
C GLU A 46 7.28 6.90 -8.07
N TYR A 47 7.89 5.83 -7.59
CA TYR A 47 8.98 5.90 -6.64
C TYR A 47 10.31 5.87 -7.36
N LEU A 48 11.28 6.62 -6.84
CA LEU A 48 12.61 6.72 -7.41
C LEU A 48 13.62 6.30 -6.35
N ILE A 49 14.57 5.45 -6.73
CA ILE A 49 15.72 5.10 -5.90
C ILE A 49 17.00 5.63 -6.58
N PRO A 50 18.10 5.84 -5.82
CA PRO A 50 19.36 6.26 -6.41
C PRO A 50 19.80 5.30 -7.53
N ALA A 51 20.32 5.85 -8.63
CA ALA A 51 20.77 5.04 -9.76
C ALA A 51 21.85 4.04 -9.32
N GLY A 52 21.75 2.80 -9.78
CA GLY A 52 22.63 1.70 -9.39
C GLY A 52 22.27 1.05 -8.05
N SER A 53 21.46 1.69 -7.20
CA SER A 53 20.99 1.09 -5.95
C SER A 53 20.05 -0.09 -6.21
N GLY A 54 20.15 -1.15 -5.41
CA GLY A 54 19.32 -2.35 -5.55
C GLY A 54 19.63 -3.23 -6.78
N ALA A 55 20.60 -2.87 -7.61
CA ALA A 55 21.14 -3.77 -8.62
C ALA A 55 21.77 -5.01 -7.96
N ASP A 56 21.78 -6.14 -8.65
CA ASP A 56 22.52 -7.30 -8.14
C ASP A 56 24.01 -6.97 -8.00
N PRO A 57 24.69 -7.47 -6.96
CA PRO A 57 26.12 -7.30 -6.83
C PRO A 57 26.83 -7.99 -8.02
N ALA A 58 27.92 -7.38 -8.49
CA ALA A 58 28.81 -8.07 -9.42
C ALA A 58 29.39 -9.31 -8.72
N LEU A 59 29.65 -10.38 -9.48
CA LEU A 59 30.27 -11.59 -8.95
C LEU A 59 31.74 -11.64 -9.41
N ASP A 60 32.64 -12.07 -8.53
CA ASP A 60 34.04 -12.33 -8.87
C ASP A 60 34.20 -13.65 -9.66
N GLU A 61 35.44 -14.01 -10.02
CA GLU A 61 35.75 -15.25 -10.76
C GLU A 61 35.37 -16.52 -9.98
N ASP A 62 35.24 -16.43 -8.66
CA ASP A 62 34.83 -17.50 -7.74
C ASP A 62 33.31 -17.47 -7.47
N GLY A 63 32.56 -16.52 -8.05
CA GLY A 63 31.12 -16.36 -7.90
C GLY A 63 30.68 -15.65 -6.61
N ASN A 64 31.58 -15.02 -5.86
CA ASN A 64 31.26 -14.27 -4.66
C ASN A 64 30.85 -12.81 -5.00
N PRO A 65 29.90 -12.22 -4.24
CA PRO A 65 29.54 -10.82 -4.40
C PRO A 65 30.72 -9.88 -4.16
N VAL A 66 31.03 -9.05 -5.15
CA VAL A 66 31.95 -7.93 -5.03
C VAL A 66 31.15 -6.70 -4.60
N ASP A 67 31.54 -6.12 -3.47
CA ASP A 67 30.97 -4.86 -3.01
C ASP A 67 31.54 -3.70 -3.82
N ASP A 68 30.65 -2.90 -4.41
CA ASP A 68 31.00 -1.71 -5.17
C ASP A 68 30.89 -0.50 -4.24
N PRO A 69 32.01 0.09 -3.78
CA PRO A 69 31.98 1.20 -2.82
C PRO A 69 31.37 2.48 -3.40
N ASP A 70 31.30 2.60 -4.73
CA ASP A 70 30.70 3.77 -5.41
C ASP A 70 29.18 3.62 -5.60
N LYS A 71 28.63 2.43 -5.34
CA LYS A 71 27.20 2.16 -5.46
C LYS A 71 26.43 2.77 -4.27
N PRO A 72 25.39 3.59 -4.53
CA PRO A 72 24.62 4.19 -3.46
C PRO A 72 23.80 3.11 -2.70
N PRO A 73 23.71 3.22 -1.36
CA PRO A 73 22.96 2.26 -0.55
C PRO A 73 21.47 2.30 -0.86
N LEU A 74 20.79 1.17 -0.64
CA LEU A 74 19.33 1.09 -0.81
C LEU A 74 18.62 1.92 0.26
N PRO A 75 17.59 2.71 -0.08
CA PRO A 75 16.84 3.47 0.91
C PRO A 75 16.21 2.56 1.96
N ALA A 76 16.65 2.68 3.21
CA ALA A 76 16.23 1.81 4.30
C ALA A 76 15.70 2.59 5.50
N PHE A 77 14.92 1.90 6.34
CA PHE A 77 14.55 2.39 7.68
C PHE A 77 15.81 2.78 8.46
N PRO A 78 15.81 3.88 9.23
CA PRO A 78 14.64 4.69 9.60
C PRO A 78 14.30 5.84 8.67
N LYS A 79 15.23 6.28 7.82
CA LYS A 79 15.10 7.57 7.11
C LYS A 79 14.72 7.45 5.65
N TYR A 80 14.99 6.31 5.02
CA TYR A 80 14.80 6.10 3.58
C TYR A 80 15.50 7.18 2.73
N GLU A 81 16.73 7.55 3.12
CA GLU A 81 17.52 8.55 2.41
C GLU A 81 17.70 8.15 0.94
N GLY A 82 17.45 9.09 0.02
CA GLY A 82 17.50 8.84 -1.43
C GLY A 82 16.21 8.33 -2.06
N LEU A 83 15.17 7.97 -1.28
CA LEU A 83 13.86 7.61 -1.83
C LEU A 83 13.11 8.86 -2.31
N GLY A 84 12.90 8.97 -3.62
CA GLY A 84 12.12 10.01 -4.26
C GLY A 84 10.69 9.56 -4.56
N PHE A 85 9.78 10.53 -4.71
CA PHE A 85 8.39 10.29 -5.10
C PHE A 85 7.94 11.32 -6.12
N ARG A 86 7.26 10.85 -7.17
CA ARG A 86 6.69 11.69 -8.23
C ARG A 86 5.23 11.32 -8.47
N SER A 87 4.32 12.28 -8.34
CA SER A 87 2.95 12.09 -8.82
C SER A 87 2.91 12.19 -10.34
N ALA A 88 2.14 11.31 -10.99
CA ALA A 88 2.05 11.21 -12.44
C ALA A 88 0.76 11.82 -13.02
N GLY A 89 -0.04 12.53 -12.22
CA GLY A 89 -1.23 13.23 -12.69
C GLY A 89 -2.31 13.47 -11.63
N LEU A 90 -3.46 13.95 -12.10
CA LEU A 90 -4.65 14.11 -11.25
C LEU A 90 -5.21 12.73 -10.86
N PRO A 91 -5.76 12.60 -9.64
CA PRO A 91 -6.43 11.38 -9.23
C PRO A 91 -7.76 11.19 -9.96
N THR A 92 -8.20 9.93 -10.05
CA THR A 92 -9.51 9.55 -10.59
C THR A 92 -10.35 8.88 -9.51
N THR A 93 -11.68 9.04 -9.59
CA THR A 93 -12.62 8.29 -8.74
C THR A 93 -12.52 6.79 -9.01
N MET A 94 -12.62 5.97 -7.97
CA MET A 94 -12.65 4.51 -8.05
C MET A 94 -13.79 3.96 -7.19
N PRO A 95 -14.21 2.69 -7.40
CA PRO A 95 -15.04 1.99 -6.45
C PRO A 95 -14.41 1.96 -5.05
N ASN A 96 -15.27 1.92 -4.02
CA ASN A 96 -14.83 1.80 -2.64
C ASN A 96 -14.03 0.52 -2.41
N VAL A 97 -13.00 0.62 -1.58
CA VAL A 97 -12.22 -0.53 -1.11
C VAL A 97 -12.54 -0.79 0.35
N ALA A 98 -12.52 -2.07 0.73
CA ALA A 98 -12.70 -2.52 2.10
C ALA A 98 -11.38 -3.04 2.66
N PHE A 99 -11.30 -3.10 3.99
CA PHE A 99 -10.23 -3.78 4.70
C PHE A 99 -10.84 -4.69 5.77
N PRO A 100 -10.34 -5.92 5.97
CA PRO A 100 -9.24 -6.58 5.26
C PRO A 100 -9.54 -6.88 3.78
N PRO A 101 -8.53 -7.02 2.91
CA PRO A 101 -8.72 -7.49 1.54
C PRO A 101 -9.17 -8.97 1.53
N PRO A 102 -10.12 -9.38 0.68
CA PRO A 102 -10.60 -10.77 0.62
C PRO A 102 -9.49 -11.79 0.36
N GLU A 103 -8.52 -11.46 -0.49
CA GLU A 103 -7.38 -12.31 -0.84
C GLU A 103 -6.41 -12.57 0.33
N GLY A 104 -6.47 -11.76 1.39
CA GLY A 104 -5.69 -11.94 2.61
C GLY A 104 -6.37 -12.80 3.67
N LEU A 105 -7.59 -13.28 3.41
CA LEU A 105 -8.35 -14.10 4.33
C LEU A 105 -7.94 -15.57 4.17
N VAL A 106 -7.61 -16.24 5.27
CA VAL A 106 -7.22 -17.65 5.28
C VAL A 106 -8.43 -18.50 5.67
N ASP A 107 -8.81 -19.42 4.79
CA ASP A 107 -9.86 -20.41 5.08
C ASP A 107 -9.42 -21.38 6.18
N GLY A 108 -10.33 -21.72 7.09
CA GLY A 108 -10.15 -22.86 8.01
C GLY A 108 -9.45 -22.59 9.34
N ILE A 109 -9.06 -21.35 9.67
CA ILE A 109 -8.52 -21.07 11.01
C ILE A 109 -9.64 -21.00 12.08
N ASN A 110 -10.91 -20.72 11.71
CA ASN A 110 -12.03 -20.64 12.69
C ASN A 110 -13.46 -20.92 12.15
N ASN A 111 -13.67 -21.75 11.11
CA ASN A 111 -15.02 -22.00 10.53
C ASN A 111 -15.82 -20.73 10.14
N ALA A 112 -15.15 -19.62 9.83
CA ALA A 112 -15.81 -18.41 9.36
C ALA A 112 -16.09 -18.50 7.85
N PRO A 113 -17.29 -18.11 7.36
CA PRO A 113 -17.69 -18.25 5.96
C PRO A 113 -16.88 -17.40 4.95
N HIS A 114 -15.97 -16.55 5.44
CA HIS A 114 -15.14 -15.66 4.64
C HIS A 114 -13.64 -15.75 5.00
N GLY A 115 -13.19 -16.79 5.69
CA GLY A 115 -11.81 -16.87 6.18
C GLY A 115 -11.51 -15.90 7.33
N THR A 116 -10.34 -16.01 7.94
CA THR A 116 -9.90 -15.12 9.03
C THR A 116 -8.55 -14.52 8.75
N VAL A 117 -8.31 -13.31 9.27
CA VAL A 117 -6.98 -12.70 9.19
C VAL A 117 -6.02 -13.42 10.14
N PRO A 118 -4.82 -13.84 9.70
CA PRO A 118 -3.92 -14.68 10.48
C PRO A 118 -3.22 -13.95 11.64
N ILE A 119 -3.56 -12.69 11.91
CA ILE A 119 -2.99 -11.87 12.98
C ILE A 119 -4.09 -11.22 13.82
N LYS A 120 -3.83 -11.01 15.11
CA LYS A 120 -4.75 -10.35 16.04
C LYS A 120 -4.69 -8.82 15.90
N GLY A 121 -5.73 -8.15 16.37
CA GLY A 121 -5.77 -6.68 16.42
C GLY A 121 -6.03 -6.02 15.06
N VAL A 122 -6.59 -6.76 14.11
CA VAL A 122 -6.87 -6.26 12.75
C VAL A 122 -8.23 -5.57 12.74
N PRO A 123 -8.30 -4.26 12.44
CA PRO A 123 -9.57 -3.56 12.32
C PRO A 123 -10.30 -3.97 11.04
N ALA A 124 -11.58 -3.66 10.97
CA ALA A 124 -12.35 -3.71 9.73
C ALA A 124 -12.68 -2.30 9.25
N PHE A 125 -12.77 -2.10 7.94
CA PHE A 125 -13.15 -0.85 7.33
C PHE A 125 -14.02 -1.06 6.09
N SER A 126 -15.13 -0.32 6.03
CA SER A 126 -15.88 -0.05 4.82
C SER A 126 -16.36 1.41 4.81
N VAL A 127 -16.83 1.90 3.66
CA VAL A 127 -17.37 3.27 3.57
C VAL A 127 -18.66 3.41 4.38
N GLU A 128 -19.47 2.36 4.40
CA GLU A 128 -20.78 2.32 5.06
C GLU A 128 -20.62 2.25 6.60
N ALA A 129 -19.71 1.39 7.07
CA ALA A 129 -19.48 1.17 8.49
C ALA A 129 -18.49 2.18 9.10
N GLY A 130 -17.54 2.67 8.32
CA GLY A 130 -16.37 3.37 8.81
C GLY A 130 -15.34 2.40 9.41
N LEU A 131 -14.40 2.94 10.19
CA LEU A 131 -13.39 2.13 10.88
C LEU A 131 -14.02 1.45 12.10
N GLN A 132 -13.96 0.12 12.12
CA GLN A 132 -14.40 -0.72 13.22
C GLN A 132 -13.18 -1.25 13.96
N PRO A 133 -13.17 -1.24 15.31
CA PRO A 133 -12.09 -1.81 16.08
C PRO A 133 -11.96 -3.30 15.77
N ALA A 134 -10.75 -3.84 15.98
CA ALA A 134 -10.57 -5.29 15.92
C ALA A 134 -11.51 -5.96 16.92
N THR A 135 -12.24 -6.97 16.47
CA THR A 135 -13.00 -7.82 17.39
C THR A 135 -11.99 -8.51 18.29
N VAL A 136 -11.96 -8.13 19.56
CA VAL A 136 -11.27 -8.88 20.61
C VAL A 136 -12.01 -10.19 20.72
N ASP A 137 -11.34 -11.31 20.42
CA ASP A 137 -11.86 -12.63 20.79
C ASP A 137 -12.24 -12.58 22.27
N ALA A 138 -13.53 -12.79 22.56
CA ALA A 138 -14.08 -12.88 23.91
C ALA A 138 -13.78 -14.24 24.54
#